data_AF-A0A559GRN2-F1
#
_entry.id   AF-A0A559GRN2-F1
#
_cell.length_a   1.000
_cell.length_b   1.000
_cell.length_c   1.000
_cell.angle_alpha   90.00
_cell.angle_beta   90.00
_cell.angle_gamma   90.00
#
_symmetry.space_group_name_H-M   'P 1'
#
loop_
_entity.id
_entity.type
_entity.pdbx_description
1 polymer ?
#
loop_
_entity_poly.entity_id
_entity_poly.type
_entity_poly.pdbx_seq_one_letter_code
_entity_poly.pdbx_strand_id
1 'polypeptide(L)' 'DYDGAVYAVVCNNQTYIKRVYREEDGLRLVSINPKYKDIFISYEEDPRIVGIIVGNFVPMEG' A
#
# COMPACT_ATOMS: atom_id res chain seq x y z
N ASP A 1 2.52 12.96 -4.54
CA ASP A 1 2.30 12.13 -5.73
C ASP A 1 1.99 10.67 -5.42
N TYR A 2 1.30 10.37 -4.31
CA TYR A 2 0.82 9.01 -4.02
C TYR A 2 -0.66 8.87 -4.40
N ASP A 3 -1.06 9.42 -5.56
CA ASP A 3 -2.47 9.46 -5.97
C ASP A 3 -2.85 8.15 -6.68
N GLY A 4 -3.07 7.09 -5.90
CA GLY A 4 -3.70 5.88 -6.40
C GLY A 4 -2.80 4.91 -7.16
N ALA A 5 -1.47 5.08 -7.09
CA ALA A 5 -0.53 4.03 -7.50
C ALA A 5 -0.39 2.96 -6.41
N VAL A 6 0.15 1.79 -6.78
CA VAL A 6 0.42 0.69 -5.85
C VAL A 6 1.78 0.91 -5.22
N TYR A 7 1.83 0.89 -3.88
CA TYR A 7 3.06 1.08 -3.12
C TYR A 7 3.28 -0.07 -2.14
N ALA A 8 4.56 -0.30 -1.83
CA ALA A 8 4.95 -1.03 -0.64
C ALA A 8 5.04 -0.05 0.55
N VAL A 9 4.26 -0.31 1.61
CA VAL A 9 4.18 0.49 2.84
C VAL A 9 4.57 -0.37 4.02
N VAL A 10 5.39 0.14 4.93
CA VAL A 10 5.75 -0.51 6.19
C VAL A 10 5.23 0.34 7.34
N CYS A 11 4.48 -0.26 8.25
CA CYS A 11 3.97 0.38 9.46
C CYS A 11 3.88 -0.67 10.58
N ASN A 12 4.31 -0.34 11.81
CA ASN A 12 4.25 -1.25 12.97
C ASN A 12 4.76 -2.67 12.69
N ASN A 13 5.93 -2.80 12.05
CA ASN A 13 6.54 -4.09 11.64
C ASN A 13 5.71 -4.92 10.63
N GLN A 14 4.61 -4.39 10.10
CA GLN A 14 3.80 -5.01 9.06
C GLN A 14 4.11 -4.35 7.70
N THR A 15 4.25 -5.16 6.65
CA THR A 15 4.41 -4.68 5.27
C THR A 15 3.12 -4.89 4.48
N TYR A 16 2.73 -3.88 3.70
CA TYR A 16 1.54 -3.87 2.87
C TYR A 16 1.90 -3.56 1.42
N ILE A 17 1.25 -4.27 0.48
CA ILE A 17 1.21 -3.91 -0.93
C ILE A 17 -0.23 -3.56 -1.26
N LYS A 18 -0.50 -2.26 -1.42
CA LYS A 18 -1.84 -1.70 -1.58
C LYS A 18 -1.80 -0.49 -2.49
N ARG A 19 -2.95 -0.14 -3.06
CA ARG A 19 -3.11 1.16 -3.70
C ARG A 19 -3.21 2.21 -2.60
N VAL A 20 -2.32 3.20 -2.62
CA VAL A 20 -2.23 4.19 -1.53
C VAL A 20 -2.84 5.50 -2.00
N TYR A 21 -3.55 6.17 -1.09
CA TYR A 21 -4.00 7.54 -1.22
C TYR A 21 -3.54 8.31 0.00
N ARG A 22 -3.06 9.54 -0.22
CA ARG A 22 -2.82 10.48 0.87
C ARG A 22 -4.15 11.11 1.28
N GLU A 23 -4.38 11.15 2.57
CA GLU A 23 -5.44 11.90 3.21
C GLU A 23 -4.81 12.87 4.21
N GLU A 24 -5.64 13.76 4.78
CA GLU A 24 -5.17 14.82 5.69
C GLU A 24 -4.44 14.24 6.90
N ASP A 25 -5.02 13.20 7.52
CA ASP A 25 -4.51 12.62 8.78
C ASP A 25 -3.72 11.32 8.60
N GLY A 26 -3.54 10.85 7.35
CA GLY A 26 -2.87 9.58 7.13
C GLY A 26 -2.90 9.05 5.71
N LEU A 27 -2.67 7.74 5.60
CA LEU A 27 -2.68 7.00 4.35
C LEU A 27 -3.88 6.05 4.31
N ARG A 28 -4.68 6.14 3.25
CA ARG A 28 -5.69 5.12 2.94
C ARG A 28 -5.13 4.09 1.96
N LEU A 29 -5.03 2.86 2.43
CA LEU A 29 -4.56 1.69 1.71
C LEU A 29 -5.77 0.90 1.18
N VAL A 30 -6.02 1.03 -0.10
CA VAL A 30 -7.13 0.39 -0.80
C VAL A 30 -6.72 -0.97 -1.32
N SER A 31 -7.53 -1.98 -1.03
CA SER A 31 -7.31 -3.32 -1.57
C SER A 31 -7.73 -3.41 -3.03
N ILE A 32 -6.90 -4.08 -3.84
CA ILE A 32 -7.27 -4.46 -5.21
C ILE A 32 -8.31 -5.59 -5.18
N ASN A 33 -8.26 -6.44 -4.15
CA ASN A 33 -9.26 -7.50 -3.95
C ASN A 33 -10.45 -6.95 -3.15
N PRO A 34 -11.67 -6.89 -3.74
CA PRO A 34 -12.85 -6.27 -3.12
C PRO A 34 -13.36 -7.00 -1.88
N LYS A 35 -12.88 -8.21 -1.60
CA LYS A 35 -13.22 -8.96 -0.39
C LYS A 35 -12.56 -8.38 0.87
N TYR A 36 -11.54 -7.55 0.71
CA TYR A 36 -10.80 -6.96 1.82
C TYR A 36 -11.17 -5.49 1.95
N LYS A 37 -11.35 -5.07 3.20
CA LYS A 37 -11.61 -3.66 3.52
C LYS A 37 -10.37 -2.81 3.31
N ASP A 38 -10.61 -1.53 3.10
CA ASP A 38 -9.56 -0.51 3.12
C ASP A 38 -8.96 -0.41 4.52
N ILE A 39 -7.67 -0.08 4.57
CA ILE A 39 -6.92 0.14 5.81
C ILE A 39 -6.58 1.63 5.87
N PHE A 40 -6.80 2.25 7.01
CA PHE A 40 -6.31 3.59 7.29
C PHE A 40 -5.12 3.50 8.24
N ILE A 41 -4.05 4.22 7.93
CA ILE A 41 -2.85 4.30 8.76
C ILE A 41 -2.61 5.77 9.08
N SER A 42 -2.57 6.12 10.37
CA SER A 42 -2.32 7.49 10.82
C SER A 42 -0.86 7.88 10.57
N TYR A 43 -0.58 9.15 10.30
CA TYR A 43 0.80 9.64 10.26
C TYR A 43 1.51 9.56 11.61
N GLU A 44 0.76 9.49 12.73
CA GLU A 44 1.33 9.27 14.07
C GLU A 44 1.98 7.90 14.21
N GLU A 45 1.63 6.93 13.36
CA GLU A 45 2.22 5.58 13.34
C GLU A 45 3.54 5.52 12.56
N ASP A 46 4.04 6.66 12.07
CA ASP A 46 5.25 6.82 11.26
C ASP A 46 5.36 5.81 10.08
N PRO A 47 4.34 5.76 9.18
CA PRO A 47 4.35 4.83 8.07
C PRO A 47 5.45 5.17 7.06
N ARG A 48 6.24 4.17 6.68
CA ARG A 48 7.30 4.31 5.67
C ARG A 48 6.89 3.75 4.32
N ILE A 49 6.91 4.59 3.29
CA ILE A 49 6.82 4.15 1.89
C ILE A 49 8.18 3.59 1.46
N VAL A 50 8.20 2.33 1.03
CA VAL A 50 9.41 1.68 0.51
C VAL A 50 9.62 2.03 -0.96
N GLY A 51 8.54 2.05 -1.75
CA GLY A 51 8.61 2.40 -3.17
C GLY A 51 7.31 2.09 -3.92
N ILE A 52 7.24 2.60 -5.14
CA ILE A 52 6.16 2.33 -6.10
C ILE A 52 6.36 0.96 -6.74
N ILE A 53 5.27 0.22 -6.94
CA ILE A 53 5.27 -1.04 -7.69
C ILE A 53 5.08 -0.72 -9.18
N VAL A 54 6.07 -1.11 -9.99
CA VAL A 54 6.08 -0.86 -11.45
C VAL A 54 5.79 -2.09 -12.30
N GLY A 55 5.70 -3.26 -11.69
CA GLY A 55 5.42 -4.52 -12.38
C GLY A 55 5.32 -5.70 -11.42
N ASN A 56 4.91 -6.85 -11.96
CA ASN A 56 4.92 -8.12 -11.26
C ASN A 56 5.50 -9.21 -12.17
N PHE A 57 5.89 -10.33 -11.55
CA PHE A 57 6.38 -11.50 -12.27
C PHE A 57 5.59 -12.72 -11.78
N VAL A 58 5.10 -13.51 -12.73
CA VAL A 58 4.50 -14.82 -12.47
C VAL A 58 5.42 -15.86 -13.12
N PRO A 59 6.05 -16.76 -12.35
CA PRO A 59 6.90 -17.79 -12.93
C PRO A 59 6.07 -18.71 -13.83
N MET A 60 6.63 -19.09 -14.98
CA MET A 60 6.05 -20.14 -15.83
C MET A 60 6.54 -21.50 -15.35
N GLU A 61 5.63 -22.44 -15.15
CA GLU A 61 5.98 -23.85 -14.95
C GLU A 61 6.40 -24.44 -16.30
N GLY A 62 7.54 -25.14 -16.31
CA GLY A 62 8.07 -25.85 -17.47
C GLY A 62 7.59 -27.29 -17.54
#